data_AF-A0A9W8JIC7-F1
#
_entry.id   AF-A0A9W8JIC7-F1
#
_cell.length_a   1.000
_cell.length_b   1.000
_cell.length_c   1.000
_cell.angle_alpha   90.00
_cell.angle_beta   90.00
_cell.angle_gamma   90.00
#
_symmetry.space_group_name_H-M   'P 1'
#
loop_
_entity.id
_entity.type
_entity.pdbx_description
1 polymer ?
#
loop_
_entity_poly.entity_id
_entity_poly.type
_entity_poly.pdbx_seq_one_letter_code
_entity_poly.pdbx_strand_id
1 'polypeptide(L)'
;MLTPGAGLGDGEAPERGWGELNPLATSTQEMGPGTRRNTLDYHFRDYNWRKIIRLGNSLLKKMVTATSDVAEHVIAHQELEATLDREQLQSWMEAMTTWELDLANPNPYELYVPTSVLLRKREPQKKEKPKPFDVQLWLPSQIGTLVSFDRSLAEIEYKLRNAQAHEALGILQRNLQIRATLYDVKDRWLRGQGANTRALNAIATVQARIAAARDEYRQARDAILALAALLSHQNVDQEFLPLEEKDIRSMTEAEPGQGETRRKLSWIWRHVNAADATEEETKAFVTETIRVEWGKSRARAQRYQEEIKLVREEMDRTLRFFVWKAADWHAKGDAPRMELIPDEYSEGLKAYAERQASLCQSLHDAFKEQWKDVPSLIKSANDEIEKPNLFYRQKQQEF
;
A
#
# COMPACT_ATOMS: atom_id res chain seq x y z
N MET A 1 -6.37 -9.30 -4.68
CA MET A 1 -7.80 -9.66 -4.58
C MET A 1 -8.61 -8.65 -5.36
N LEU A 2 -9.06 -9.00 -6.57
CA LEU A 2 -10.05 -8.23 -7.31
C LEU A 2 -11.43 -8.69 -6.81
N THR A 3 -12.17 -7.82 -6.13
CA THR A 3 -13.58 -8.09 -5.83
C THR A 3 -14.40 -7.31 -6.86
N PRO A 4 -15.13 -7.98 -7.77
CA PRO A 4 -15.98 -7.29 -8.72
C PRO A 4 -16.99 -6.38 -8.00
N GLY A 5 -17.23 -5.19 -8.52
CA GLY A 5 -18.12 -4.18 -7.95
C GLY A 5 -17.49 -3.28 -6.90
N ALA A 6 -16.19 -3.44 -6.60
CA ALA A 6 -15.55 -2.73 -5.49
C ALA A 6 -14.78 -1.46 -5.91
N GLY A 7 -14.47 -1.28 -7.20
CA GLY A 7 -13.75 -0.11 -7.70
C GLY A 7 -12.43 0.17 -6.97
N LEU A 8 -12.13 1.45 -6.74
CA LEU A 8 -11.06 1.91 -5.86
C LEU A 8 -11.59 2.05 -4.43
N GLY A 9 -11.48 0.98 -3.66
CA GLY A 9 -11.97 0.94 -2.28
C GLY A 9 -11.41 2.08 -1.40
N ASP A 10 -12.30 2.95 -0.92
CA ASP A 10 -11.99 4.02 0.02
C ASP A 10 -12.22 3.53 1.46
N GLY A 11 -11.24 2.79 1.99
CA GLY A 11 -11.29 2.13 3.30
C GLY A 11 -11.18 3.07 4.51
N GLU A 12 -11.00 4.38 4.29
CA GLU A 12 -10.70 5.36 5.34
C GLU A 12 -11.94 6.12 5.84
N ALA A 13 -13.13 5.83 5.31
CA ALA A 13 -14.35 6.54 5.68
C ALA A 13 -14.63 6.58 7.21
N PRO A 14 -14.42 5.50 7.98
CA PRO A 14 -14.55 5.53 9.44
C PRO A 14 -13.52 6.44 10.12
N GLU A 15 -12.27 6.44 9.65
CA GLU A 15 -11.18 7.20 10.26
C GLU A 15 -11.33 8.71 10.06
N ARG A 16 -11.81 9.13 8.88
CA ARG A 16 -12.09 10.56 8.61
C ARG A 16 -13.20 11.11 9.51
N GLY A 17 -14.18 10.28 9.86
CA GLY A 17 -15.19 10.62 10.86
C GLY A 17 -14.56 10.85 12.23
N TRP A 18 -13.70 9.94 12.69
CA TRP A 18 -13.01 10.10 13.96
C TRP A 18 -12.08 11.30 14.01
N GLY A 19 -11.35 11.59 12.93
CA GLY A 19 -10.47 12.76 12.84
C GLY A 19 -11.18 14.09 13.14
N GLU A 20 -12.40 14.26 12.64
CA GLU A 20 -13.20 15.49 12.87
C GLU A 20 -13.85 15.52 14.26
N LEU A 21 -14.12 14.36 14.86
CA LEU A 21 -14.84 14.26 16.13
C LEU A 21 -13.92 14.22 17.36
N ASN A 22 -12.68 13.74 17.20
CA ASN A 22 -11.71 13.63 18.29
C ASN A 22 -11.49 14.96 19.05
N PRO A 23 -11.41 16.13 18.41
CA PRO A 23 -11.29 17.41 19.11
C PRO A 23 -12.50 17.76 20.01
N LEU A 24 -13.67 17.21 19.72
CA LEU A 24 -14.89 17.48 20.52
C LEU A 24 -14.87 16.73 21.85
N ALA A 25 -14.10 15.65 21.96
CA ALA A 25 -14.04 14.84 23.17
C ALA A 25 -13.53 15.65 24.38
N THR A 26 -12.47 16.44 24.19
CA THR A 26 -11.90 17.32 25.21
C THR A 26 -12.77 18.56 25.42
N SER A 27 -13.29 19.16 24.35
CA SER A 27 -14.12 20.37 24.45
C SER A 27 -15.46 20.14 25.16
N THR A 28 -16.00 18.92 25.15
CA THR A 28 -17.30 18.60 25.76
C THR A 28 -17.18 17.91 27.13
N GLN A 29 -15.97 17.79 27.66
CA GLN A 29 -15.69 17.07 28.91
C GLN A 29 -16.35 17.71 30.13
N GLU A 30 -16.29 19.03 30.24
CA GLU A 30 -16.83 19.82 31.37
C GLU A 30 -18.31 20.19 31.20
N MET A 31 -18.94 19.77 30.10
CA MET A 31 -20.34 20.09 29.82
C MET A 31 -21.29 19.15 30.56
N GLY A 32 -22.38 19.70 31.10
CA GLY A 32 -23.48 18.89 31.65
C GLY A 32 -24.09 17.96 30.59
N PRO A 33 -24.71 16.82 30.97
CA PRO A 33 -25.12 15.77 30.04
C PRO A 33 -26.03 16.24 28.89
N GLY A 34 -26.98 17.13 29.18
CA GLY A 34 -27.89 17.69 28.16
C GLY A 34 -27.17 18.61 27.18
N THR A 35 -26.39 19.56 27.69
CA THR A 35 -25.61 20.51 26.87
C THR A 35 -24.57 19.78 26.02
N ARG A 36 -23.92 18.76 26.58
CA ARG A 36 -22.99 17.89 25.85
C ARG A 36 -23.66 17.22 24.67
N ARG A 37 -24.83 16.60 24.87
CA ARG A 37 -25.57 15.91 23.80
C ARG A 37 -25.96 16.86 22.69
N ASN A 38 -26.48 18.05 23.03
CA ASN A 38 -26.87 19.05 22.03
C ASN A 38 -25.66 19.53 21.22
N THR A 39 -24.54 19.82 21.90
CA THR A 39 -23.30 20.26 21.25
C THR A 39 -22.80 19.23 20.24
N LEU A 40 -22.77 17.95 20.63
CA LEU A 40 -22.38 16.86 19.72
C LEU A 40 -23.34 16.74 18.53
N ASP A 41 -24.65 16.82 18.75
CA ASP A 41 -25.64 16.74 17.67
C ASP A 41 -25.46 17.89 16.66
N TYR A 42 -25.18 19.11 17.12
CA TYR A 42 -24.86 20.24 16.24
C TYR A 42 -23.63 19.98 15.38
N HIS A 43 -22.54 19.49 15.97
CA HIS A 43 -21.32 19.16 15.20
C HIS A 43 -21.55 18.02 14.21
N PHE A 44 -22.31 16.99 14.59
CA PHE A 44 -22.64 15.88 13.68
C PHE A 44 -23.51 16.37 12.51
N ARG A 45 -24.49 17.24 12.77
CA ARG A 45 -25.31 17.86 11.73
C ARG A 45 -24.47 18.73 10.80
N ASP A 46 -23.58 19.56 11.33
CA ASP A 46 -22.68 20.38 10.53
C ASP A 46 -21.75 19.52 9.67
N TYR A 47 -21.17 18.45 10.23
CA TYR A 47 -20.33 17.52 9.48
C TYR A 47 -21.10 16.84 8.34
N ASN A 48 -22.31 16.34 8.62
CA ASN A 48 -23.19 15.75 7.61
C ASN A 48 -23.55 16.76 6.51
N TRP A 49 -23.86 18.00 6.89
CA TRP A 49 -24.13 19.08 5.94
C TRP A 49 -22.91 19.39 5.08
N ARG A 50 -21.72 19.54 5.67
CA ARG A 50 -20.45 19.73 4.97
C ARG A 50 -20.18 18.59 3.98
N LYS A 51 -20.49 17.34 4.34
CA LYS A 51 -20.36 16.20 3.41
C LYS A 51 -21.30 16.38 2.22
N ILE A 52 -22.58 16.65 2.46
CA ILE A 52 -23.58 16.83 1.40
C ILE A 52 -23.16 17.90 0.40
N ILE A 53 -22.75 19.09 0.87
CA ILE A 53 -22.35 20.19 -0.03
C ILE A 53 -21.00 19.94 -0.73
N ARG A 54 -20.13 19.11 -0.14
CA ARG A 54 -18.81 18.78 -0.73
C ARG A 54 -18.89 17.61 -1.72
N LEU A 55 -20.01 16.87 -1.79
CA LEU A 55 -20.19 15.74 -2.71
C LEU A 55 -19.90 16.12 -4.16
N GLY A 56 -20.36 17.30 -4.60
CA GLY A 56 -20.10 17.88 -5.92
C GLY A 56 -18.62 17.83 -6.30
N ASN A 57 -17.79 18.50 -5.50
CA ASN A 57 -16.34 18.56 -5.67
C ASN A 57 -15.67 17.20 -5.48
N SER A 58 -16.09 16.40 -4.49
CA SER A 58 -15.42 15.13 -4.19
C SER A 58 -15.61 14.10 -5.30
N LEU A 59 -16.83 13.98 -5.85
CA LEU A 59 -17.11 13.06 -6.95
C LEU A 59 -16.47 13.54 -8.24
N LEU A 60 -16.46 14.85 -8.51
CA LEU A 60 -15.76 15.40 -9.67
C LEU A 60 -14.26 15.10 -9.59
N LYS A 61 -13.63 15.30 -8.43
CA LYS A 61 -12.21 14.99 -8.23
C LYS A 61 -11.92 13.51 -8.44
N LYS A 62 -12.76 12.63 -7.88
CA LYS A 62 -12.65 11.17 -8.11
C LYS A 62 -12.75 10.83 -9.60
N MET A 63 -13.72 11.41 -10.30
CA MET A 63 -13.90 11.19 -11.74
C MET A 63 -12.68 11.66 -12.53
N VAL A 64 -12.17 12.87 -12.27
CA VAL A 64 -10.98 13.40 -12.95
C VAL A 64 -9.77 12.49 -12.75
N THR A 65 -9.49 12.08 -11.51
CA THR A 65 -8.39 11.14 -11.21
C THR A 65 -8.60 9.78 -11.87
N ALA A 66 -9.81 9.23 -11.83
CA ALA A 66 -10.10 7.96 -12.48
C ALA A 66 -9.90 8.05 -14.00
N THR A 67 -10.33 9.15 -14.64
CA THR A 67 -10.17 9.37 -16.09
C THR A 67 -8.73 9.68 -16.51
N SER A 68 -7.92 10.34 -15.67
CA SER A 68 -6.51 10.59 -16.00
C SER A 68 -5.67 9.33 -15.94
N ASP A 69 -5.97 8.46 -14.97
CA ASP A 69 -5.10 7.33 -14.63
C ASP A 69 -5.52 6.04 -15.36
N VAL A 70 -6.78 5.94 -15.82
CA VAL A 70 -7.29 4.74 -16.51
C VAL A 70 -6.51 4.45 -17.80
N ALA A 71 -6.19 5.48 -18.60
CA ALA A 71 -5.48 5.29 -19.86
C ALA A 71 -4.08 4.74 -19.60
N GLU A 72 -3.35 5.32 -18.64
CA GLU A 72 -2.03 4.85 -18.24
C GLU A 72 -2.04 3.37 -17.81
N HIS A 73 -2.96 3.00 -16.91
CA HIS A 73 -3.02 1.64 -16.39
C HIS A 73 -3.49 0.61 -17.45
N VAL A 74 -4.43 0.98 -18.32
CA VAL A 74 -4.92 0.09 -19.38
C VAL A 74 -3.86 -0.08 -20.47
N ILE A 75 -3.21 1.00 -20.91
CA ILE A 75 -2.14 0.96 -21.92
C ILE A 75 -0.95 0.16 -21.38
N ALA A 76 -0.49 0.41 -20.15
CA ALA A 76 0.60 -0.34 -19.54
C ALA A 76 0.28 -1.84 -19.40
N HIS A 77 -0.99 -2.19 -19.15
CA HIS A 77 -1.43 -3.58 -19.14
C HIS A 77 -1.42 -4.21 -20.54
N GLN A 78 -1.92 -3.52 -21.56
CA GLN A 78 -1.93 -3.99 -22.95
C GLN A 78 -0.50 -4.15 -23.51
N GLU A 79 0.41 -3.23 -23.17
CA GLU A 79 1.82 -3.33 -23.57
C GLU A 79 2.51 -4.51 -22.90
N LEU A 80 2.21 -4.77 -21.61
CA LEU A 80 2.68 -5.96 -20.92
C LEU A 80 2.14 -7.23 -21.59
N GLU A 81 0.86 -7.28 -21.94
CA GLU A 81 0.28 -8.41 -22.68
C GLU A 81 0.95 -8.62 -24.05
N ALA A 82 1.29 -7.56 -24.77
CA ALA A 82 1.95 -7.66 -26.08
C ALA A 82 3.36 -8.29 -26.01
N THR A 83 4.01 -8.28 -24.85
CA THR A 83 5.33 -8.90 -24.65
C THR A 83 5.29 -10.37 -24.25
N LEU A 84 4.11 -10.91 -23.94
CA LEU A 84 3.94 -12.26 -23.40
C LEU A 84 3.49 -13.24 -24.50
N ASP A 85 3.85 -14.52 -24.31
CA ASP A 85 3.40 -15.58 -25.21
C ASP A 85 1.89 -15.84 -25.06
N ARG A 86 1.22 -16.08 -26.19
CA ARG A 86 -0.26 -16.17 -26.25
C ARG A 86 -0.81 -17.40 -25.53
N GLU A 87 -0.12 -18.53 -25.62
CA GLU A 87 -0.55 -19.77 -24.95
C GLU A 87 -0.46 -19.61 -23.42
N GLN A 88 0.60 -18.98 -22.96
CA GLN A 88 0.83 -18.69 -21.55
C GLN A 88 -0.18 -17.68 -20.97
N LEU A 89 -0.48 -16.61 -21.70
CA LEU A 89 -1.53 -15.65 -21.36
C LEU A 89 -2.89 -16.32 -21.21
N GLN A 90 -3.25 -17.21 -22.13
CA GLN A 90 -4.52 -17.92 -22.11
C GLN A 90 -4.65 -18.80 -20.86
N SER A 91 -3.62 -19.57 -20.54
CA SER A 91 -3.56 -20.37 -19.32
C SER A 91 -3.72 -19.53 -18.06
N TRP A 92 -3.06 -18.36 -18.00
CA TRP A 92 -3.14 -17.46 -16.86
C TRP A 92 -4.51 -16.80 -16.72
N MET A 93 -5.13 -16.39 -17.83
CA MET A 93 -6.49 -15.85 -17.85
C MET A 93 -7.51 -16.88 -17.34
N GLU A 94 -7.41 -18.14 -17.78
CA GLU A 94 -8.29 -19.22 -17.34
C GLU A 94 -8.13 -19.50 -15.84
N ALA A 95 -6.89 -19.61 -15.36
CA ALA A 95 -6.60 -19.82 -13.94
C ALA A 95 -7.13 -18.67 -13.06
N MET A 96 -7.07 -17.43 -13.54
CA MET A 96 -7.61 -16.27 -12.81
C MET A 96 -9.12 -16.20 -12.83
N THR A 97 -9.74 -16.45 -13.99
CA THR A 97 -11.20 -16.39 -14.14
C THR A 97 -11.87 -17.50 -13.33
N THR A 98 -11.29 -18.70 -13.30
CA THR A 98 -11.81 -19.82 -12.50
C THR A 98 -11.73 -19.54 -11.00
N TRP A 99 -10.68 -18.86 -10.53
CA TRP A 99 -10.59 -18.41 -9.14
C TRP A 99 -11.53 -17.24 -8.81
N GLU A 100 -11.71 -16.29 -9.73
CA GLU A 100 -12.64 -15.16 -9.55
C GLU A 100 -14.11 -15.63 -9.47
N LEU A 101 -14.45 -16.72 -10.15
CA LEU A 101 -15.79 -17.33 -10.11
C LEU A 101 -16.00 -18.21 -8.86
N ASP A 102 -14.97 -18.93 -8.43
CA ASP A 102 -15.02 -19.78 -7.25
C ASP A 102 -13.74 -19.66 -6.43
N LEU A 103 -13.87 -19.01 -5.26
CA LEU A 103 -12.80 -18.79 -4.31
C LEU A 103 -12.26 -20.08 -3.66
N ALA A 104 -12.91 -21.23 -3.89
CA ALA A 104 -12.40 -22.55 -3.49
C ALA A 104 -11.25 -23.05 -4.38
N ASN A 105 -11.08 -22.47 -5.58
CA ASN A 105 -9.96 -22.79 -6.46
C ASN A 105 -8.63 -22.23 -5.90
N PRO A 106 -7.48 -22.76 -6.33
CA PRO A 106 -6.17 -22.25 -5.91
C PRO A 106 -6.04 -20.77 -6.25
N ASN A 107 -5.71 -19.94 -5.24
CA ASN A 107 -5.56 -18.51 -5.43
C ASN A 107 -4.33 -18.22 -6.31
N PRO A 108 -4.51 -17.69 -7.53
CA PRO A 108 -3.42 -17.41 -8.46
C PRO A 108 -2.56 -16.21 -8.03
N TYR A 109 -2.98 -15.49 -6.97
CA TYR A 109 -2.24 -14.40 -6.34
C TYR A 109 -1.51 -14.84 -5.07
N GLU A 110 -1.67 -16.09 -4.63
CA GLU A 110 -1.04 -16.61 -3.42
C GLU A 110 0.22 -17.39 -3.77
N LEU A 111 1.35 -17.01 -3.18
CA LEU A 111 2.59 -17.80 -3.25
C LEU A 111 2.36 -19.09 -2.46
N TYR A 112 2.29 -20.22 -3.16
CA TYR A 112 1.99 -21.53 -2.58
C TYR A 112 3.14 -22.03 -1.69
N VAL A 113 2.92 -22.06 -0.36
CA VAL A 113 3.86 -22.65 0.63
C VAL A 113 3.13 -23.65 1.55
N PRO A 114 2.82 -24.87 1.06
CA PRO A 114 1.87 -25.80 1.69
C PRO A 114 2.34 -26.40 3.03
N THR A 115 3.63 -26.46 3.31
CA THR A 115 4.14 -27.17 4.51
C THR A 115 3.94 -26.39 5.81
N SER A 116 3.80 -25.05 5.73
CA SER A 116 3.59 -24.16 6.88
C SER A 116 2.26 -24.43 7.62
N VAL A 117 1.25 -24.97 6.93
CA VAL A 117 -0.10 -25.25 7.46
C VAL A 117 -0.12 -26.43 8.44
N LEU A 118 0.76 -27.42 8.25
CA LEU A 118 0.85 -28.61 9.10
C LEU A 118 1.51 -28.31 10.45
N LEU A 119 2.49 -27.40 10.47
CA LEU A 119 3.19 -26.99 11.69
C LEU A 119 2.33 -26.07 12.57
N ARG A 120 1.50 -25.20 11.98
CA ARG A 120 0.53 -24.37 12.73
C ARG A 120 -0.51 -25.16 13.53
N LYS A 121 -0.82 -26.41 13.14
CA LYS A 121 -1.72 -27.28 13.90
C LYS A 121 -1.08 -27.91 15.15
N ARG A 122 0.26 -27.87 15.26
CA ARG A 122 1.01 -28.45 16.40
C ARG A 122 1.35 -27.45 17.49
N GLU A 123 1.21 -26.14 17.25
CA GLU A 123 1.39 -25.13 18.29
C GLU A 123 0.20 -25.12 19.27
N PRO A 124 0.44 -25.01 20.59
CA PRO A 124 -0.63 -24.90 21.56
C PRO A 124 -1.41 -23.60 21.30
N GLN A 125 -2.71 -23.73 21.01
CA GLN A 125 -3.56 -22.57 20.73
C GLN A 125 -3.60 -21.62 21.93
N LYS A 126 -2.97 -20.45 21.79
CA LYS A 126 -3.16 -19.33 22.72
C LYS A 126 -4.60 -18.80 22.54
N LYS A 127 -5.24 -18.41 23.65
CA LYS A 127 -6.65 -17.93 23.68
C LYS A 127 -6.88 -16.65 22.87
N GLU A 128 -5.83 -15.89 22.57
CA GLU A 128 -5.89 -14.71 21.72
C GLU A 128 -5.33 -15.03 20.33
N LYS A 129 -6.05 -14.60 19.29
CA LYS A 129 -5.56 -14.70 17.91
C LYS A 129 -4.31 -13.82 17.79
N PRO A 130 -3.14 -14.39 17.42
CA PRO A 130 -1.93 -13.58 17.23
C PRO A 130 -2.17 -12.54 16.13
N LYS A 131 -1.57 -11.36 16.28
CA LYS A 131 -1.62 -10.35 15.21
C LYS A 131 -0.93 -10.93 13.96
N PRO A 132 -1.36 -10.56 12.75
CA PRO A 132 -0.84 -11.17 11.52
C PRO A 132 0.69 -11.16 11.37
N PHE A 133 1.36 -10.14 11.92
CA PHE A 133 2.82 -9.99 11.89
C PHE A 133 3.56 -10.71 13.03
N ASP A 134 2.86 -11.18 14.06
CA ASP A 134 3.41 -11.97 15.16
C ASP A 134 3.32 -13.49 14.88
N VAL A 135 2.74 -13.87 13.73
CA VAL A 135 2.59 -15.27 13.32
C VAL A 135 3.93 -15.78 12.80
N GLN A 136 4.55 -16.70 13.53
CA GLN A 136 5.77 -17.38 13.09
C GLN A 136 5.46 -18.17 11.80
N LEU A 137 6.17 -17.84 10.72
CA LEU A 137 5.94 -18.43 9.40
C LEU A 137 6.62 -19.82 9.22
N TRP A 138 7.54 -20.18 10.12
CA TRP A 138 8.35 -21.41 10.11
C TRP A 138 8.93 -21.69 8.72
N LEU A 139 10.05 -21.04 8.43
CA LEU A 139 10.75 -21.21 7.16
C LEU A 139 11.57 -22.52 7.15
N PRO A 140 11.84 -23.13 5.98
CA PRO A 140 12.67 -24.34 5.86
C PRO A 140 13.96 -24.34 6.71
N SER A 141 14.65 -23.19 6.80
CA SER A 141 15.84 -23.00 7.63
C SER A 141 15.61 -23.15 9.14
N GLN A 142 14.38 -22.89 9.60
CA GLN A 142 13.95 -23.01 11.00
C GLN A 142 13.30 -24.37 11.31
N ILE A 143 12.77 -25.05 10.29
CA ILE A 143 12.15 -26.37 10.43
C ILE A 143 13.22 -27.47 10.56
N GLY A 144 14.36 -27.31 9.90
CA GLY A 144 15.47 -28.26 10.02
C GLY A 144 15.07 -29.68 9.59
N THR A 145 15.26 -30.67 10.45
CA THR A 145 14.84 -32.07 10.20
C THR A 145 13.54 -32.44 10.93
N LEU A 146 12.86 -31.47 11.54
CA LEU A 146 11.69 -31.73 12.41
C LEU A 146 10.49 -32.29 11.64
N VAL A 147 10.35 -31.94 10.37
CA VAL A 147 9.27 -32.39 9.47
C VAL A 147 9.82 -32.52 8.05
N SER A 148 9.37 -33.52 7.29
CA SER A 148 9.69 -33.62 5.87
C SER A 148 9.00 -32.49 5.09
N PHE A 149 9.79 -31.67 4.42
CA PHE A 149 9.32 -30.68 3.46
C PHE A 149 9.95 -30.93 2.10
N ASP A 150 9.39 -30.33 1.05
CA ASP A 150 9.94 -30.43 -0.29
C ASP A 150 11.29 -29.71 -0.38
N ARG A 151 12.29 -30.39 -0.91
CA ARG A 151 13.67 -29.89 -1.03
C ARG A 151 13.73 -28.61 -1.88
N SER A 152 12.83 -28.48 -2.86
CA SER A 152 12.67 -27.29 -3.69
C SER A 152 12.42 -26.01 -2.87
N LEU A 153 11.70 -26.09 -1.75
CA LEU A 153 11.42 -24.94 -0.89
C LEU A 153 12.66 -24.48 -0.12
N ALA A 154 13.52 -25.42 0.28
CA ALA A 154 14.80 -25.08 0.89
C ALA A 154 15.75 -24.43 -0.12
N GLU A 155 15.72 -24.86 -1.39
CA GLU A 155 16.51 -24.23 -2.46
C GLU A 155 16.02 -22.81 -2.75
N ILE A 156 14.71 -22.58 -2.78
CA ILE A 156 14.12 -21.24 -2.94
C ILE A 156 14.48 -20.34 -1.75
N GLU A 157 14.34 -20.83 -0.50
CA GLU A 157 14.75 -20.04 0.66
C GLU A 157 16.26 -19.77 0.62
N TYR A 158 17.08 -20.74 0.23
CA TYR A 158 18.52 -20.57 0.14
C TYR A 158 18.89 -19.42 -0.81
N LYS A 159 18.28 -19.37 -2.01
CA LYS A 159 18.47 -18.26 -2.96
C LYS A 159 18.02 -16.91 -2.39
N LEU A 160 16.88 -16.89 -1.72
CA LEU A 160 16.38 -15.67 -1.08
C LEU A 160 17.33 -15.18 0.02
N ARG A 161 17.82 -16.09 0.88
CA ARG A 161 18.75 -15.75 1.96
C ARG A 161 20.12 -15.34 1.43
N ASN A 162 20.59 -15.96 0.35
CA ASN A 162 21.79 -15.56 -0.36
C ASN A 162 21.66 -14.10 -0.86
N ALA A 163 20.58 -13.78 -1.57
CA ALA A 163 20.30 -12.41 -2.00
C ALA A 163 20.20 -11.42 -0.82
N GLN A 164 19.51 -11.81 0.25
CA GLN A 164 19.38 -11.00 1.46
C GLN A 164 20.73 -10.75 2.14
N ALA A 165 21.62 -11.74 2.19
CA ALA A 165 22.95 -11.58 2.76
C ALA A 165 23.80 -10.59 1.95
N HIS A 166 23.76 -10.66 0.61
CA HIS A 166 24.45 -9.70 -0.25
C HIS A 166 23.86 -8.28 -0.15
N GLU A 167 22.54 -8.14 -0.10
CA GLU A 167 21.89 -6.85 0.06
C GLU A 167 22.24 -6.22 1.42
N ALA A 168 22.16 -7.00 2.51
CA ALA A 168 22.54 -6.56 3.85
C ALA A 168 24.01 -6.11 3.91
N LEU A 169 24.93 -6.84 3.27
CA LEU A 169 26.34 -6.42 3.13
C LEU A 169 26.48 -5.11 2.34
N GLY A 170 25.75 -4.94 1.25
CA GLY A 170 25.75 -3.69 0.48
C GLY A 170 25.20 -2.50 1.26
N ILE A 171 24.15 -2.70 2.05
CA ILE A 171 23.62 -1.69 2.98
C ILE A 171 24.66 -1.36 4.07
N LEU A 172 25.31 -2.37 4.65
CA LEU A 172 26.35 -2.21 5.66
C LEU A 172 27.52 -1.37 5.14
N GLN A 173 28.06 -1.73 3.97
CA GLN A 173 29.16 -1.01 3.30
C GLN A 173 28.81 0.47 3.06
N ARG A 174 27.64 0.75 2.47
CA ARG A 174 27.19 2.12 2.19
C ARG A 174 27.06 2.95 3.47
N ASN A 175 26.45 2.41 4.52
CA ASN A 175 26.32 3.13 5.78
C ASN A 175 27.67 3.34 6.49
N LEU A 176 28.63 2.43 6.35
CA LEU A 176 29.99 2.62 6.86
C LEU A 176 30.71 3.77 6.16
N GLN A 177 30.56 3.91 4.83
CA GLN A 177 31.08 5.06 4.09
C GLN A 177 30.42 6.37 4.52
N ILE A 178 29.09 6.39 4.62
CA ILE A 178 28.35 7.56 5.08
C ILE A 178 28.81 7.97 6.48
N ARG A 179 28.95 7.02 7.41
CA ARG A 179 29.45 7.27 8.77
C ARG A 179 30.83 7.92 8.75
N ALA A 180 31.76 7.40 7.93
CA ALA A 180 33.10 7.96 7.80
C ALA A 180 33.07 9.41 7.28
N THR A 181 32.27 9.70 6.24
CA THR A 181 32.12 11.06 5.71
C THR A 181 31.50 12.02 6.73
N LEU A 182 30.54 11.55 7.55
CA LEU A 182 29.92 12.36 8.59
C LEU A 182 30.91 12.72 9.71
N TYR A 183 31.79 11.79 10.10
CA TYR A 183 32.87 12.09 11.04
C TYR A 183 33.86 13.11 10.46
N ASP A 184 34.29 12.93 9.20
CA ASP A 184 35.15 13.89 8.50
C ASP A 184 34.54 15.30 8.46
N VAL A 185 33.24 15.40 8.14
CA VAL A 185 32.53 16.69 8.10
C VAL A 185 32.42 17.32 9.48
N LYS A 186 32.09 16.51 10.49
CA LYS A 186 31.99 16.96 11.88
C LYS A 186 33.32 17.52 12.39
N ASP A 187 34.41 16.80 12.18
CA ASP A 187 35.73 17.16 12.71
C ASP A 187 36.29 18.42 12.03
N ARG A 188 36.08 18.55 10.70
CA ARG A 188 36.63 19.65 9.90
C ARG A 188 35.79 20.92 9.97
N TRP A 189 34.46 20.82 9.91
CA TRP A 189 33.60 21.98 9.57
C TRP A 189 32.60 22.39 10.65
N LEU A 190 32.23 21.51 11.59
CA LEU A 190 31.19 21.84 12.56
C LEU A 190 31.76 22.56 13.78
N ARG A 191 31.17 23.72 14.11
CA ARG A 191 31.46 24.55 15.29
C ARG A 191 30.14 24.93 15.97
N GLY A 192 30.15 25.04 17.31
CA GLY A 192 28.97 25.39 18.12
C GLY A 192 28.09 24.20 18.54
N GLN A 193 27.25 24.37 19.58
CA GLN A 193 26.48 23.27 20.16
C GLN A 193 25.36 22.74 19.25
N GLY A 194 24.50 23.61 18.70
CA GLY A 194 23.33 23.17 17.91
C GLY A 194 23.69 22.37 16.65
N ALA A 195 24.76 22.76 15.95
CA ALA A 195 25.27 22.02 14.80
C ALA A 195 25.85 20.66 15.20
N ASN A 196 26.55 20.59 16.34
CA ASN A 196 27.09 19.36 16.89
C ASN A 196 25.99 18.36 17.30
N THR A 197 24.92 18.83 17.95
CA THR A 197 23.79 17.98 18.34
C THR A 197 23.10 17.37 17.12
N ARG A 198 22.86 18.16 16.07
CA ARG A 198 22.25 17.66 14.82
C ARG A 198 23.12 16.62 14.12
N ALA A 199 24.43 16.85 14.04
CA ALA A 199 25.35 15.89 13.47
C ALA A 199 25.47 14.60 14.29
N LEU A 200 25.44 14.68 15.62
CA LEU A 200 25.41 13.51 16.50
C LEU A 200 24.14 12.68 16.29
N ASN A 201 22.98 13.31 16.12
CA ASN A 201 21.74 12.60 15.81
C ASN A 201 21.78 11.91 14.43
N ALA A 202 22.39 12.56 13.43
CA ALA A 202 22.59 11.95 12.11
C ALA A 202 23.54 10.73 12.18
N ILE A 203 24.63 10.85 12.94
CA ILE A 203 25.57 9.73 13.18
C ILE A 203 24.87 8.59 13.92
N ALA A 204 24.08 8.88 14.96
CA ALA A 204 23.31 7.88 15.70
C ALA A 204 22.32 7.12 14.80
N THR A 205 21.67 7.83 13.86
CA THR A 205 20.76 7.22 12.88
C THR A 205 21.50 6.24 11.95
N VAL A 206 22.68 6.64 11.46
CA VAL A 206 23.52 5.78 10.60
C VAL A 206 24.06 4.58 11.39
N GLN A 207 24.44 4.77 12.66
CA GLN A 207 24.87 3.68 13.53
C GLN A 207 23.75 2.66 13.78
N ALA A 208 22.49 3.11 13.98
CA ALA A 208 21.35 2.21 14.10
C ALA A 208 21.12 1.39 12.82
N ARG A 209 21.28 2.00 11.64
CA ARG A 209 21.19 1.29 10.34
C ARG A 209 22.31 0.27 10.16
N ILE A 210 23.54 0.58 10.61
CA ILE A 210 24.67 -0.37 10.60
C ILE A 210 24.35 -1.58 11.50
N ALA A 211 23.80 -1.35 12.69
CA ALA A 211 23.42 -2.42 13.61
C ALA A 211 22.32 -3.32 13.01
N ALA A 212 21.29 -2.72 12.41
CA ALA A 212 20.23 -3.46 11.74
C ALA A 212 20.75 -4.32 10.58
N ALA A 213 21.57 -3.74 9.68
CA ALA A 213 22.15 -4.48 8.55
C ALA A 213 23.12 -5.60 9.00
N ARG A 214 23.87 -5.38 10.08
CA ARG A 214 24.71 -6.41 10.71
C ARG A 214 23.86 -7.59 11.18
N ASP A 215 22.78 -7.30 11.90
CA ASP A 215 21.92 -8.33 12.49
C ASP A 215 21.17 -9.10 11.40
N GLU A 216 20.74 -8.41 10.35
CA GLU A 216 20.13 -9.03 9.16
C GLU A 216 21.09 -9.96 8.42
N TYR A 217 22.35 -9.54 8.21
CA TYR A 217 23.37 -10.41 7.62
C TYR A 217 23.64 -11.66 8.49
N ARG A 218 23.74 -11.50 9.81
CA ARG A 218 23.96 -12.63 10.73
C ARG A 218 22.80 -13.62 10.68
N GLN A 219 21.56 -13.12 10.71
CA GLN A 219 20.36 -13.96 10.59
C GLN A 219 20.30 -14.67 9.24
N ALA A 220 20.62 -13.98 8.14
CA ALA A 220 20.66 -14.57 6.82
C ALA A 220 21.74 -15.65 6.72
N ARG A 221 22.94 -15.41 7.27
CA ARG A 221 24.03 -16.38 7.33
C ARG A 221 23.66 -17.61 8.13
N ASP A 222 23.08 -17.46 9.31
CA ASP A 222 22.66 -18.60 10.14
C ASP A 222 21.62 -19.46 9.42
N ALA A 223 20.69 -18.82 8.71
CA ALA A 223 19.71 -19.51 7.86
C ALA A 223 20.37 -20.23 6.67
N ILE A 224 21.32 -19.59 5.99
CA ILE A 224 22.10 -20.17 4.88
C ILE A 224 22.86 -21.42 5.35
N LEU A 225 23.50 -21.39 6.52
CA LEU A 225 24.23 -22.53 7.07
C LEU A 225 23.29 -23.69 7.44
N ALA A 226 22.13 -23.39 8.03
CA ALA A 226 21.12 -24.40 8.32
C ALA A 226 20.60 -25.07 7.03
N LEU A 227 20.38 -24.28 5.97
CA LEU A 227 19.94 -24.78 4.67
C LEU A 227 21.04 -25.54 3.92
N ALA A 228 22.30 -25.09 4.02
CA ALA A 228 23.44 -25.78 3.41
C ALA A 228 23.64 -27.18 4.02
N ALA A 229 23.46 -27.32 5.33
CA ALA A 229 23.48 -28.61 6.01
C ALA A 229 22.36 -29.55 5.52
N LEU A 230 21.19 -29.00 5.20
CA LEU A 230 20.05 -29.76 4.67
C LEU A 230 20.21 -30.15 3.19
N LEU A 231 20.73 -29.23 2.37
CA LEU A 231 20.88 -29.38 0.93
C LEU A 231 22.22 -30.02 0.51
N SER A 232 23.13 -30.25 1.46
CA SER A 232 24.49 -30.76 1.22
C SER A 232 25.33 -29.86 0.30
N HIS A 233 25.10 -28.54 0.30
CA HIS A 233 25.96 -27.60 -0.42
C HIS A 233 27.34 -27.53 0.27
N GLN A 234 28.39 -27.75 -0.51
CA GLN A 234 29.77 -27.68 -0.03
C GLN A 234 30.31 -26.24 -0.13
N ASN A 235 31.21 -25.85 0.78
CA ASN A 235 31.95 -24.57 0.77
C ASN A 235 31.14 -23.28 1.05
N VAL A 236 29.90 -23.37 1.52
CA VAL A 236 29.09 -22.19 1.87
C VAL A 236 29.72 -21.34 3.00
N ASP A 237 30.46 -21.97 3.91
CA ASP A 237 31.25 -21.29 4.96
C ASP A 237 32.41 -20.44 4.41
N GLN A 238 32.88 -20.73 3.19
CA GLN A 238 33.95 -19.98 2.53
C GLN A 238 33.40 -18.77 1.78
N GLU A 239 32.14 -18.83 1.34
CA GLU A 239 31.45 -17.75 0.63
C GLU A 239 30.86 -16.71 1.60
N PHE A 240 30.21 -17.17 2.68
CA PHE A 240 29.63 -16.30 3.71
C PHE A 240 30.45 -16.33 5.00
N LEU A 241 31.46 -15.46 5.06
CA LEU A 241 32.32 -15.33 6.23
C LEU A 241 31.55 -14.80 7.46
N PRO A 242 31.92 -15.24 8.67
CA PRO A 242 31.34 -14.71 9.90
C PRO A 242 31.66 -13.22 10.05
N LEU A 243 30.63 -12.41 10.33
CA LEU A 243 30.77 -10.96 10.53
C LEU A 243 31.02 -10.65 12.01
N GLU A 244 32.30 -10.54 12.38
CA GLU A 244 32.71 -10.14 13.73
C GLU A 244 32.68 -8.61 13.89
N GLU A 245 32.66 -8.10 15.13
CA GLU A 245 32.65 -6.65 15.38
C GLU A 245 33.90 -5.96 14.81
N LYS A 246 35.04 -6.67 14.82
CA LYS A 246 36.30 -6.20 14.23
C LYS A 246 36.22 -6.05 12.71
N ASP A 247 35.22 -6.59 12.03
CA ASP A 247 35.09 -6.50 10.57
C ASP A 247 34.24 -5.29 10.14
N ILE A 248 33.45 -4.71 11.06
CA ILE A 248 32.52 -3.58 10.83
C ILE A 248 33.29 -2.26 10.83
N ARG A 249 34.12 -2.08 9.81
CA ARG A 249 35.01 -0.93 9.66
C ARG A 249 34.93 -0.32 8.27
N SER A 250 35.08 1.00 8.21
CA SER A 250 35.18 1.73 6.95
C SER A 250 36.44 1.34 6.17
N MET A 251 36.43 1.57 4.86
CA MET A 251 37.56 1.30 3.96
C MET A 251 38.87 1.98 4.41
N THR A 252 38.76 3.11 5.12
CA THR A 252 39.89 3.93 5.58
C THR A 252 40.29 3.66 7.03
N GLU A 253 39.50 2.90 7.80
CA GLU A 253 39.72 2.65 9.23
C GLU A 253 40.71 1.48 9.44
N ALA A 254 41.75 1.71 10.24
CA ALA A 254 42.80 0.71 10.49
C ALA A 254 42.39 -0.39 11.49
N GLU A 255 43.16 -1.48 11.48
CA GLU A 255 43.34 -2.41 12.59
C GLU A 255 43.18 -1.90 14.03
N PRO A 256 42.39 -2.51 14.92
CA PRO A 256 42.76 -2.74 16.31
C PRO A 256 44.25 -2.81 16.68
N GLY A 257 45.05 -1.73 16.70
CA GLY A 257 46.49 -1.81 17.00
C GLY A 257 47.44 -2.03 15.81
N GLN A 258 47.02 -1.75 14.56
CA GLN A 258 47.94 -1.67 13.40
C GLN A 258 48.19 -0.22 12.96
N GLY A 259 49.46 0.10 12.69
CA GLY A 259 49.85 1.38 12.10
C GLY A 259 49.46 1.53 10.62
N GLU A 260 49.40 2.77 10.16
CA GLU A 260 48.98 3.20 8.81
C GLU A 260 49.73 2.50 7.66
N THR A 261 50.98 2.06 7.89
CA THR A 261 51.85 1.39 6.91
C THR A 261 51.56 -0.11 6.70
N ARG A 262 50.70 -0.76 7.50
CA ARG A 262 50.36 -2.21 7.38
C ARG A 262 48.85 -2.48 7.32
N ARG A 263 48.07 -1.59 6.71
CA ARG A 263 46.60 -1.69 6.64
C ARG A 263 46.14 -2.94 5.84
N LYS A 264 45.26 -3.75 6.43
CA LYS A 264 44.50 -4.81 5.76
C LYS A 264 43.02 -4.40 5.66
N LEU A 265 42.47 -4.37 4.45
CA LEU A 265 41.04 -4.11 4.20
C LEU A 265 40.17 -5.21 4.81
N SER A 266 39.03 -4.88 5.42
CA SER A 266 38.08 -5.89 5.90
C SER A 266 37.59 -6.77 4.74
N TRP A 267 37.30 -8.05 5.01
CA TRP A 267 36.88 -9.01 3.99
C TRP A 267 35.54 -8.60 3.35
N ILE A 268 34.71 -7.85 4.07
CA ILE A 268 33.44 -7.30 3.57
C ILE A 268 33.63 -6.45 2.31
N TRP A 269 34.85 -5.97 2.03
CA TRP A 269 35.19 -5.16 0.84
C TRP A 269 35.81 -5.98 -0.30
N ARG A 270 35.99 -7.29 -0.16
CA ARG A 270 36.83 -8.11 -1.07
C ARG A 270 36.06 -8.97 -2.07
N HIS A 271 34.74 -9.18 -1.94
CA HIS A 271 33.96 -10.02 -2.88
C HIS A 271 32.50 -9.53 -3.07
N VAL A 272 32.05 -9.48 -4.33
CA VAL A 272 30.65 -9.36 -4.75
C VAL A 272 30.47 -10.32 -5.93
N ASN A 273 29.87 -11.49 -5.73
CA ASN A 273 29.54 -12.41 -6.82
C ASN A 273 28.02 -12.61 -6.83
N ALA A 274 27.37 -12.10 -7.87
CA ALA A 274 25.95 -12.29 -8.16
C ALA A 274 25.77 -13.43 -9.17
N ALA A 275 26.26 -14.63 -8.86
CA ALA A 275 26.35 -15.71 -9.83
C ALA A 275 26.16 -17.08 -9.16
N ASP A 276 24.91 -17.48 -8.90
CA ASP A 276 24.56 -18.88 -8.61
C ASP A 276 23.06 -19.17 -8.82
N ALA A 277 22.47 -18.65 -9.90
CA ALA A 277 21.17 -19.10 -10.40
C ALA A 277 21.37 -19.77 -11.76
N THR A 278 20.89 -21.01 -11.93
CA THR A 278 20.88 -21.66 -13.24
C THR A 278 19.93 -20.91 -14.19
N GLU A 279 20.19 -20.92 -15.50
CA GLU A 279 19.36 -20.19 -16.48
C GLU A 279 17.87 -20.63 -16.43
N GLU A 280 17.61 -21.89 -16.11
CA GLU A 280 16.27 -22.48 -16.06
C GLU A 280 15.48 -22.01 -14.83
N GLU A 281 16.12 -21.95 -13.67
CA GLU A 281 15.50 -21.44 -12.45
C GLU A 281 15.31 -19.93 -12.49
N THR A 282 16.23 -19.22 -13.15
CA THR A 282 16.10 -17.78 -13.41
C THR A 282 14.92 -17.52 -14.35
N LYS A 283 14.76 -18.33 -15.41
CA LYS A 283 13.60 -18.27 -16.31
C LYS A 283 12.29 -18.57 -15.58
N ALA A 284 12.25 -19.58 -14.72
CA ALA A 284 11.04 -19.93 -13.94
C ALA A 284 10.65 -18.82 -12.94
N PHE A 285 11.63 -18.26 -12.22
CA PHE A 285 11.40 -17.15 -11.29
C PHE A 285 10.94 -15.87 -12.00
N VAL A 286 11.59 -15.52 -13.12
CA VAL A 286 11.20 -14.38 -13.96
C VAL A 286 9.79 -14.59 -14.50
N THR A 287 9.46 -15.81 -14.94
CA THR A 287 8.12 -16.16 -15.43
C THR A 287 7.05 -16.00 -14.35
N GLU A 288 7.29 -16.49 -13.13
CA GLU A 288 6.33 -16.36 -12.02
C GLU A 288 6.21 -14.91 -11.53
N THR A 289 7.32 -14.16 -11.53
CA THR A 289 7.31 -12.73 -11.21
C THR A 289 6.49 -11.93 -12.21
N ILE A 290 6.68 -12.22 -13.51
CA ILE A 290 5.92 -11.62 -14.61
C ILE A 290 4.44 -11.99 -14.50
N ARG A 291 4.09 -13.24 -14.13
CA ARG A 291 2.70 -13.67 -13.91
C ARG A 291 2.01 -12.85 -12.83
N VAL A 292 2.68 -12.66 -11.70
CA VAL A 292 2.17 -11.89 -10.57
C VAL A 292 2.01 -10.41 -10.95
N GLU A 293 3.00 -9.83 -11.63
CA GLU A 293 2.91 -8.44 -12.09
C GLU A 293 1.83 -8.24 -13.16
N TRP A 294 1.67 -9.20 -14.08
CA TRP A 294 0.57 -9.21 -15.05
C TRP A 294 -0.79 -9.26 -14.35
N GLY A 295 -0.98 -10.16 -13.37
CA GLY A 295 -2.21 -10.24 -12.59
C GLY A 295 -2.52 -8.96 -11.81
N LYS A 296 -1.51 -8.33 -11.21
CA LYS A 296 -1.66 -7.03 -10.53
C LYS A 296 -1.97 -5.91 -11.52
N SER A 297 -1.37 -5.91 -12.71
CA SER A 297 -1.60 -4.91 -13.76
C SER A 297 -3.02 -5.02 -14.30
N ARG A 298 -3.47 -6.24 -14.62
CA ARG A 298 -4.86 -6.56 -15.00
C ARG A 298 -5.85 -6.06 -13.95
N ALA A 299 -5.61 -6.39 -12.68
CA ALA A 299 -6.50 -5.99 -11.61
C ALA A 299 -6.58 -4.46 -11.42
N ARG A 300 -5.46 -3.75 -11.61
CA ARG A 300 -5.42 -2.27 -11.61
C ARG A 300 -6.24 -1.71 -12.76
N ALA A 301 -5.98 -2.15 -14.00
CA ALA A 301 -6.71 -1.68 -15.19
C ALA A 301 -8.23 -1.88 -15.04
N GLN A 302 -8.67 -3.06 -14.59
CA GLN A 302 -10.08 -3.37 -14.39
C GLN A 302 -10.73 -2.49 -13.31
N ARG A 303 -10.03 -2.21 -12.19
CA ARG A 303 -10.56 -1.35 -11.12
C ARG A 303 -10.76 0.09 -11.56
N TYR A 304 -9.82 0.67 -12.31
CA TYR A 304 -9.98 2.04 -12.82
C TYR A 304 -11.14 2.15 -13.83
N GLN A 305 -11.31 1.14 -14.69
CA GLN A 305 -12.46 1.08 -15.60
C GLN A 305 -13.79 0.93 -14.84
N GLU A 306 -13.81 0.14 -13.76
CA GLU A 306 -14.97 0.00 -12.89
C GLU A 306 -15.27 1.29 -12.12
N GLU A 307 -14.26 1.95 -11.57
CA GLU A 307 -14.39 3.19 -10.81
C GLU A 307 -15.09 4.27 -11.63
N ILE A 308 -14.75 4.44 -12.92
CA ILE A 308 -15.43 5.41 -13.80
C ILE A 308 -16.94 5.11 -13.89
N LYS A 309 -17.31 3.83 -14.00
CA LYS A 309 -18.72 3.41 -14.07
C LYS A 309 -19.43 3.67 -12.73
N LEU A 310 -18.77 3.34 -11.62
CA LEU A 310 -19.32 3.51 -10.28
C LEU A 310 -19.49 4.99 -9.92
N VAL A 311 -18.46 5.81 -10.09
CA VAL A 311 -18.51 7.25 -9.80
C VAL A 311 -19.55 7.95 -10.68
N ARG A 312 -19.67 7.56 -11.96
CA ARG A 312 -20.74 8.07 -12.82
C ARG A 312 -22.13 7.75 -12.27
N GLU A 313 -22.36 6.51 -11.86
CA GLU A 313 -23.65 6.12 -11.28
C GLU A 313 -23.88 6.79 -9.91
N GLU A 314 -22.85 7.02 -9.10
CA GLU A 314 -22.93 7.79 -7.86
C GLU A 314 -23.33 9.26 -8.12
N MET A 315 -22.77 9.90 -9.14
CA MET A 315 -23.16 11.24 -9.58
C MET A 315 -24.63 11.28 -9.99
N ASP A 316 -25.07 10.35 -10.84
CA ASP A 316 -26.46 10.28 -11.30
C ASP A 316 -27.44 9.97 -10.16
N ARG A 317 -27.06 9.11 -9.21
CA ARG A 317 -27.85 8.84 -7.99
C ARG A 317 -27.93 10.07 -7.10
N THR A 318 -26.86 10.84 -6.99
CA THR A 318 -26.84 12.08 -6.18
C THR A 318 -27.82 13.11 -6.72
N LEU A 319 -27.86 13.30 -8.04
CA LEU A 319 -28.85 14.20 -8.67
C LEU A 319 -30.28 13.71 -8.43
N ARG A 320 -30.56 12.42 -8.69
CA ARG A 320 -31.87 11.81 -8.45
C ARG A 320 -32.30 11.92 -6.98
N PHE A 321 -31.36 11.75 -6.06
CA PHE A 321 -31.61 11.88 -4.63
C PHE A 321 -32.05 13.30 -4.27
N PHE A 322 -31.41 14.35 -4.79
CA PHE A 322 -31.82 15.72 -4.48
C PHE A 322 -33.22 16.05 -5.02
N VAL A 323 -33.56 15.57 -6.21
CA VAL A 323 -34.92 15.71 -6.78
C VAL A 323 -35.95 15.02 -5.89
N TRP A 324 -35.70 13.75 -5.54
CA TRP A 324 -36.56 13.01 -4.62
C TRP A 324 -36.65 13.70 -3.24
N LYS A 325 -35.55 14.22 -2.73
CA LYS A 325 -35.48 14.83 -1.41
C LYS A 325 -36.24 16.17 -1.36
N ALA A 326 -36.19 16.94 -2.44
CA ALA A 326 -37.01 18.13 -2.58
C ALA A 326 -38.51 17.79 -2.56
N ALA A 327 -38.92 16.74 -3.29
CA ALA A 327 -40.30 16.25 -3.27
C ALA A 327 -40.72 15.72 -1.89
N ASP A 328 -39.85 15.00 -1.18
CA ASP A 328 -40.06 14.56 0.22
C ASP A 328 -40.29 15.74 1.15
N TRP A 329 -39.54 16.83 0.99
CA TRP A 329 -39.76 18.06 1.76
C TRP A 329 -41.09 18.73 1.45
N HIS A 330 -41.48 18.85 0.17
CA HIS A 330 -42.80 19.37 -0.20
C HIS A 330 -43.93 18.51 0.41
N ALA A 331 -43.85 17.19 0.28
CA ALA A 331 -44.83 16.28 0.86
C ALA A 331 -44.95 16.43 2.38
N LYS A 332 -43.84 16.69 3.09
CA LYS A 332 -43.84 16.95 4.53
C LYS A 332 -44.48 18.28 4.90
N GLY A 333 -44.32 19.31 4.07
CA GLY A 333 -44.96 20.62 4.26
C GLY A 333 -46.48 20.54 4.16
N ASP A 334 -46.99 19.70 3.26
CA ASP A 334 -48.43 19.53 2.99
C ASP A 334 -49.07 18.36 3.78
N ALA A 335 -48.30 17.61 4.55
CA ALA A 335 -48.80 16.45 5.28
C ALA A 335 -49.85 16.84 6.34
N PRO A 336 -50.97 16.11 6.43
CA PRO A 336 -51.97 16.36 7.46
C PRO A 336 -51.39 16.10 8.84
N ARG A 337 -51.72 16.96 9.80
CA ARG A 337 -51.18 16.89 11.16
C ARG A 337 -52.13 16.15 12.08
N MET A 338 -51.56 15.29 12.93
CA MET A 338 -52.32 14.54 13.93
C MET A 338 -52.82 15.41 15.08
N GLU A 339 -52.13 16.53 15.36
CA GLU A 339 -52.48 17.47 16.43
C GLU A 339 -52.83 18.84 15.84
N LEU A 340 -53.78 19.53 16.46
CA LEU A 340 -54.13 20.92 16.15
C LEU A 340 -52.99 21.82 16.63
N ILE A 341 -52.21 22.33 15.67
CA ILE A 341 -51.14 23.29 15.89
C ILE A 341 -51.64 24.68 15.48
N PRO A 342 -51.30 25.78 16.18
CA PRO A 342 -51.70 27.11 15.77
C PRO A 342 -51.25 27.45 14.33
N ASP A 343 -52.05 28.26 13.63
CA ASP A 343 -51.84 28.58 12.21
C ASP A 343 -50.45 29.17 11.92
N GLU A 344 -49.92 30.01 12.83
CA GLU A 344 -48.58 30.60 12.71
C GLU A 344 -47.46 29.55 12.66
N TYR A 345 -47.53 28.54 13.53
CA TYR A 345 -46.59 27.43 13.51
C TYR A 345 -46.81 26.54 12.28
N SER A 346 -48.03 26.51 11.76
CA SER A 346 -48.34 25.79 10.54
C SER A 346 -47.68 26.38 9.30
N GLU A 347 -47.82 27.69 9.15
CA GLU A 347 -47.14 28.46 8.13
C GLU A 347 -45.63 28.34 8.26
N GLY A 348 -45.07 28.46 9.47
CA GLY A 348 -43.63 28.36 9.70
C GLY A 348 -43.03 27.00 9.31
N LEU A 349 -43.72 25.90 9.61
CA LEU A 349 -43.30 24.56 9.20
C LEU A 349 -43.35 24.38 7.69
N LYS A 350 -44.38 24.91 7.02
CA LYS A 350 -44.50 24.87 5.56
C LYS A 350 -43.39 25.70 4.90
N ALA A 351 -43.16 26.92 5.37
CA ALA A 351 -42.08 27.78 4.88
C ALA A 351 -40.69 27.13 5.09
N TYR A 352 -40.47 26.44 6.22
CA TYR A 352 -39.24 25.70 6.45
C TYR A 352 -39.07 24.54 5.45
N ALA A 353 -40.12 23.76 5.22
CA ALA A 353 -40.11 22.67 4.25
C ALA A 353 -39.84 23.17 2.82
N GLU A 354 -40.48 24.27 2.40
CA GLU A 354 -40.23 24.91 1.11
C GLU A 354 -38.78 25.38 0.97
N ARG A 355 -38.21 25.99 2.03
CA ARG A 355 -36.80 26.38 2.05
C ARG A 355 -35.87 25.16 1.90
N GLN A 356 -36.15 24.05 2.58
CA GLN A 356 -35.34 22.83 2.46
C GLN A 356 -35.44 22.20 1.06
N ALA A 357 -36.62 22.24 0.44
CA ALA A 357 -36.80 21.78 -0.92
C ALA A 357 -36.03 22.65 -1.93
N SER A 358 -36.12 23.97 -1.80
CA SER A 358 -35.35 24.93 -2.60
C SER A 358 -33.84 24.71 -2.47
N LEU A 359 -33.35 24.44 -1.26
CA LEU A 359 -31.94 24.13 -1.02
C LEU A 359 -31.50 22.85 -1.76
N CYS A 360 -32.31 21.78 -1.69
CA CYS A 360 -32.03 20.54 -2.43
C CYS A 360 -31.98 20.79 -3.95
N GLN A 361 -32.91 21.58 -4.48
CA GLN A 361 -32.94 21.96 -5.89
C GLN A 361 -31.70 22.78 -6.29
N SER A 362 -31.29 23.73 -5.46
CA SER A 362 -30.09 24.54 -5.71
C SER A 362 -28.81 23.69 -5.74
N LEU A 363 -28.70 22.68 -4.86
CA LEU A 363 -27.58 21.74 -4.85
C LEU A 363 -27.59 20.84 -6.08
N HIS A 364 -28.77 20.35 -6.48
CA HIS A 364 -28.92 19.61 -7.74
C HIS A 364 -28.43 20.42 -8.93
N ASP A 365 -28.88 21.66 -9.09
CA ASP A 365 -28.55 22.50 -10.24
C ASP A 365 -27.06 22.89 -10.23
N ALA A 366 -26.51 23.20 -9.06
CA ALA A 366 -25.08 23.48 -8.90
C ALA A 366 -24.21 22.27 -9.26
N PHE A 367 -24.56 21.07 -8.79
CA PHE A 367 -23.80 19.86 -9.09
C PHE A 367 -23.94 19.46 -10.56
N LYS A 368 -25.14 19.60 -11.13
CA LYS A 368 -25.39 19.36 -12.55
C LYS A 368 -24.54 20.27 -13.44
N GLU A 369 -24.46 21.56 -13.13
CA GLU A 369 -23.61 22.51 -13.85
C GLU A 369 -22.12 22.18 -13.66
N GLN A 370 -21.72 21.84 -12.44
CA GLN A 370 -20.36 21.44 -12.12
C GLN A 370 -19.92 20.18 -12.89
N TRP A 371 -20.83 19.26 -13.17
CA TRP A 371 -20.55 17.97 -13.80
C TRP A 371 -20.81 17.94 -15.30
N LYS A 372 -21.13 19.08 -15.94
CA LYS A 372 -21.50 19.15 -17.36
C LYS A 372 -20.42 18.60 -18.31
N ASP A 373 -19.14 18.74 -17.95
CA ASP A 373 -18.01 18.34 -18.79
C ASP A 373 -17.57 16.89 -18.55
N VAL A 374 -18.12 16.20 -17.54
CA VAL A 374 -17.76 14.81 -17.19
C VAL A 374 -17.93 13.84 -18.37
N PRO A 375 -19.01 13.89 -19.18
CA PRO A 375 -19.13 13.01 -20.36
C PRO A 375 -18.00 13.20 -21.37
N SER A 376 -17.47 14.42 -21.51
CA SER A 376 -16.35 14.71 -22.41
C SER A 376 -15.03 14.13 -21.88
N LEU A 377 -14.80 14.20 -20.56
CA LEU A 377 -13.64 13.60 -19.90
C LEU A 377 -13.63 12.07 -20.07
N ILE A 378 -14.77 11.42 -19.84
CA ILE A 378 -14.90 9.97 -20.03
C ILE A 378 -14.65 9.60 -21.49
N LYS A 379 -15.14 10.41 -22.44
CA LYS A 379 -14.89 10.18 -23.87
C LYS A 379 -13.40 10.30 -24.21
N SER A 380 -12.72 11.34 -23.75
CA SER A 380 -11.27 11.51 -23.96
C SER A 380 -10.49 10.31 -23.44
N ALA A 381 -10.79 9.87 -22.21
CA ALA A 381 -10.12 8.72 -21.61
C ALA A 381 -10.34 7.42 -22.42
N ASN A 382 -11.55 7.20 -22.95
CA ASN A 382 -11.81 6.06 -23.83
C ASN A 382 -11.08 6.18 -25.17
N ASP A 383 -11.04 7.37 -25.77
CA ASP A 383 -10.31 7.64 -27.01
C ASP A 383 -8.79 7.40 -26.84
N GLU A 384 -8.23 7.74 -25.67
CA GLU A 384 -6.83 7.47 -25.28
C GLU A 384 -6.55 5.97 -25.13
N ILE A 385 -7.48 5.22 -24.53
CA ILE A 385 -7.39 3.75 -24.42
C ILE A 385 -7.45 3.09 -25.80
N GLU A 386 -8.32 3.55 -26.71
CA GLU A 386 -8.43 3.00 -28.06
C GLU A 386 -7.21 3.35 -28.94
N LYS A 387 -6.59 4.52 -28.70
CA LYS A 387 -5.46 5.04 -29.48
C LYS A 387 -4.34 5.49 -28.54
N PRO A 388 -3.44 4.58 -28.12
CA PRO A 388 -2.34 4.89 -27.21
C PRO A 388 -1.43 6.05 -27.65
N ASN A 389 -1.31 6.28 -28.96
CA ASN A 389 -0.58 7.41 -29.53
C ASN A 389 -1.12 8.79 -29.07
N LEU A 390 -2.41 8.90 -28.74
CA LEU A 390 -3.00 10.14 -28.22
C LEU A 390 -2.53 10.39 -26.78
N PHE A 391 -2.56 9.37 -25.93
CA PHE A 391 -2.07 9.42 -24.55
C PHE A 391 -0.59 9.87 -24.51
N TYR A 392 0.27 9.25 -25.33
CA TYR A 392 1.68 9.60 -25.36
C TYR A 392 1.95 11.03 -25.83
N ARG A 393 1.18 11.53 -26.80
CA ARG A 393 1.28 12.94 -27.26
C ARG A 393 0.86 13.92 -26.18
N GLN A 394 -0.19 13.61 -25.43
CA GLN A 394 -0.65 14.44 -24.33
C GLN A 394 0.38 14.49 -23.20
N LYS A 395 0.94 13.33 -22.80
CA LYS A 395 2.02 13.29 -21.81
C LYS A 395 3.26 14.07 -22.24
N GLN A 396 3.64 14.02 -23.51
CA GLN A 396 4.76 14.81 -24.04
C GLN A 396 4.52 16.33 -24.01
N GLN A 397 3.28 16.80 -23.91
CA GLN A 397 2.95 18.23 -23.77
C GLN A 397 2.87 18.69 -22.30
N GLU A 398 2.76 17.75 -21.35
CA GLU A 398 2.74 18.02 -19.90
C GLU A 398 4.15 18.16 -19.30
N PHE A 399 5.18 17.65 -19.99
CA PHE A 399 6.60 17.79 -19.66
C PHE A 399 7.27 18.87 -20.53
#